data_AF-A0A0F7FHV3-F1
#
_entry.id   AF-A0A0F7FHV3-F1
#
_cell.length_a   1.000
_cell.length_b   1.000
_cell.length_c   1.000
_cell.angle_alpha   90.00
_cell.angle_beta   90.00
_cell.angle_gamma   90.00
#
_symmetry.space_group_name_H-M   'P 1'
#
loop_
_entity.id
_entity.type
_entity.pdbx_description
1 polymer ?
#
loop_
_entity_poly.entity_id
_entity_poly.type
_entity_poly.pdbx_seq_one_letter_code
_entity_poly.pdbx_strand_id
1 'polypeptide(L)'
;MTFDLEVIMGDLTDTERKIVEFFIKQGGTAREIASSLNVSERTVYKALYKYRKIAREKGIDPSAFYLRGTIQVPARSSNSSPVIQPDHIELLKKELLKELAEILEKSVHEAVLSAFEELSLASSATLRRSSPMRTPQLNSEEPDITIYRRLAENLERLNYNIEKLSIKLENLNGGQLTQKISYLQYSTGDNNHGNNEMLPSFVQNNPWIEVLQKKTKSTSSLR
;
A
#
# COMPACT_ATOMS: atom_id res chain seq x y z
N MET A 1 -0.12 2.00 17.77
CA MET A 1 0.04 0.61 17.27
C MET A 1 0.90 -0.29 18.15
N THR A 2 1.80 0.23 19.01
CA THR A 2 2.60 -0.59 19.94
C THR A 2 1.80 -1.12 21.13
N PHE A 3 0.88 -0.30 21.66
CA PHE A 3 0.06 -0.64 22.83
C PHE A 3 -0.82 -1.89 22.63
N ASP A 4 -1.40 -2.06 21.44
CA ASP A 4 -2.27 -3.22 21.17
C ASP A 4 -1.50 -4.54 21.11
N LEU A 5 -0.22 -4.49 20.71
CA LEU A 5 0.64 -5.66 20.58
C LEU A 5 1.09 -6.20 21.95
N GLU A 6 1.40 -5.31 22.89
CA GLU A 6 1.77 -5.73 24.26
C GLU A 6 0.62 -6.43 24.97
N VAL A 7 -0.61 -5.95 24.76
CA VAL A 7 -1.83 -6.59 25.31
C VAL A 7 -2.02 -7.99 24.74
N ILE A 8 -1.79 -8.19 23.44
CA ILE A 8 -1.86 -9.53 22.81
C ILE A 8 -0.75 -10.45 23.33
N MET A 9 0.46 -9.90 23.54
CA MET A 9 1.63 -10.65 24.02
C MET A 9 1.54 -11.06 25.50
N GLY A 10 0.59 -10.51 26.25
CA GLY A 10 0.30 -10.88 27.65
C GLY A 10 -0.25 -12.30 27.81
N ASP A 11 -1.04 -12.77 26.84
CA ASP A 11 -1.71 -14.09 26.89
C ASP A 11 -0.83 -15.24 26.34
N LEU A 12 0.40 -14.93 25.92
CA LEU A 12 1.40 -15.88 25.42
C LEU A 12 2.37 -16.30 26.53
N THR A 13 2.86 -17.54 26.46
CA THR A 13 3.96 -17.99 27.33
C THR A 13 5.27 -17.28 26.97
N ASP A 14 6.25 -17.26 27.87
CA ASP A 14 7.52 -16.54 27.65
C ASP A 14 8.26 -16.98 26.37
N THR A 15 8.17 -18.25 26.01
CA THR A 15 8.76 -18.80 24.78
C THR A 15 7.95 -18.40 23.55
N GLU A 16 6.62 -18.45 23.61
CA GLU A 16 5.73 -17.99 22.54
C GLU A 16 5.91 -16.48 22.29
N ARG A 17 6.07 -15.70 23.36
CA ARG A 17 6.32 -14.26 23.32
C ARG A 17 7.62 -13.93 22.59
N LYS A 18 8.73 -14.58 22.96
CA LYS A 18 10.02 -14.40 22.28
C LYS A 18 9.96 -14.72 20.79
N ILE A 19 9.22 -15.78 20.41
CA ILE A 19 9.02 -16.15 19.01
C ILE A 19 8.28 -15.05 18.25
N VAL A 20 7.18 -14.54 18.80
CA VAL A 20 6.38 -13.48 18.17
C VAL A 20 7.16 -12.17 18.10
N GLU A 21 7.91 -11.82 19.15
CA GLU A 21 8.74 -10.63 19.17
C GLU A 21 9.84 -10.69 18.10
N PHE A 22 10.50 -11.84 17.97
CA PHE A 22 11.49 -12.07 16.92
C PHE A 22 10.85 -11.98 15.52
N PHE A 23 9.67 -12.56 15.35
CA PHE A 23 8.91 -12.48 14.10
C PHE A 23 8.52 -11.04 13.72
N ILE A 24 8.14 -10.21 14.69
CA ILE A 24 7.78 -8.80 14.43
C ILE A 24 9.03 -7.96 14.10
N LYS A 25 10.14 -8.19 14.81
CA LYS A 25 11.37 -7.40 14.65
C LYS A 25 12.18 -7.78 13.41
N GLN A 26 12.39 -9.07 13.16
CA GLN A 26 13.24 -9.56 12.08
C GLN A 26 12.45 -10.18 10.92
N GLY A 27 11.23 -10.65 11.17
CA GLY A 27 10.49 -11.45 10.19
C GLY A 27 11.14 -12.82 9.98
N GLY A 28 11.04 -13.33 8.75
CA GLY A 28 11.68 -14.59 8.35
C GLY A 28 10.74 -15.79 8.30
N THR A 29 11.30 -16.91 7.84
CA THR A 29 10.58 -18.20 7.76
C THR A 29 10.52 -18.89 9.12
N ALA A 30 9.56 -19.79 9.31
CA ALA A 30 9.45 -20.55 10.56
C ALA A 30 10.74 -21.32 10.91
N ARG A 31 11.50 -21.74 9.89
CA ARG A 31 12.78 -22.44 10.03
C ARG A 31 13.91 -21.55 10.52
N GLU A 32 13.99 -20.32 10.04
CA GLU A 32 14.99 -19.33 10.48
C GLU A 32 14.75 -18.92 11.93
N ILE A 33 13.49 -18.71 12.30
CA ILE A 33 13.08 -18.36 13.67
C ILE A 33 13.35 -19.54 14.61
N ALA A 34 13.02 -20.76 14.18
CA ALA A 34 13.30 -21.99 14.92
C ALA A 34 14.79 -22.16 15.20
N SER A 35 15.64 -21.93 14.19
CA SER A 35 17.09 -22.05 14.30
C SER A 35 17.68 -20.97 15.22
N SER A 36 17.17 -19.74 15.15
CA SER A 36 17.67 -18.61 15.95
C SER A 36 17.31 -18.72 17.43
N LEU A 37 16.12 -19.25 17.74
CA LEU A 37 15.61 -19.40 19.10
C LEU A 37 15.80 -20.81 19.68
N ASN A 38 16.46 -21.70 18.93
CA ASN A 38 16.69 -23.11 19.27
C ASN A 38 15.41 -23.86 19.69
N VAL A 39 14.33 -23.67 18.93
CA VAL A 39 13.00 -24.28 19.14
C VAL A 39 12.55 -25.01 17.89
N SER A 40 11.66 -25.99 18.04
CA SER A 40 11.12 -26.70 16.87
C SER A 40 10.25 -25.78 15.99
N GLU A 41 10.26 -26.00 14.66
CA GLU A 41 9.38 -25.28 13.74
C GLU A 41 7.90 -25.39 14.14
N ARG A 42 7.49 -26.54 14.68
CA ARG A 42 6.13 -26.78 15.19
C ARG A 42 5.77 -25.81 16.31
N THR A 43 6.71 -25.51 17.20
CA THR A 43 6.53 -24.53 18.28
C THR A 43 6.33 -23.13 17.71
N VAL A 44 7.08 -22.79 16.67
CA VAL A 44 6.95 -21.49 15.97
C VAL A 44 5.56 -21.37 15.33
N TYR A 45 5.11 -22.39 14.59
CA TYR A 45 3.76 -22.38 14.01
C TYR A 45 2.65 -22.27 15.06
N LYS A 46 2.78 -23.01 16.17
CA LYS A 46 1.82 -22.96 17.28
C LYS A 46 1.76 -21.56 17.91
N ALA A 47 2.91 -20.95 18.16
CA ALA A 47 3.01 -19.60 18.72
C ALA A 47 2.36 -18.56 17.80
N LEU A 48 2.71 -18.58 16.50
CA LEU A 48 2.14 -17.66 15.50
C LEU A 48 0.64 -17.90 15.27
N TYR A 49 0.17 -19.14 15.37
CA TYR A 49 -1.27 -19.45 15.30
C TYR A 49 -2.01 -18.86 16.51
N LYS A 50 -1.49 -19.06 17.72
CA LYS A 50 -2.09 -18.54 18.96
C LYS A 50 -2.14 -17.02 18.94
N TYR A 51 -1.04 -16.37 18.56
CA TYR A 51 -0.95 -14.93 18.35
C TYR A 51 -2.02 -14.39 17.39
N ARG A 52 -2.16 -14.99 16.20
CA ARG A 52 -3.19 -14.61 15.20
C ARG A 52 -4.61 -14.88 15.68
N LYS A 53 -4.82 -15.87 16.54
CA LYS A 53 -6.13 -16.14 17.14
C LYS A 53 -6.51 -15.04 18.13
N ILE A 54 -5.60 -14.69 19.04
CA ILE A 54 -5.82 -13.63 20.03
C ILE A 54 -5.99 -12.27 19.34
N ALA A 55 -5.22 -12.00 18.28
CA ALA A 55 -5.38 -10.79 17.47
C ALA A 55 -6.81 -10.67 16.89
N ARG A 56 -7.40 -11.77 16.36
CA ARG A 56 -8.80 -11.77 15.89
C ARG A 56 -9.79 -11.51 17.00
N GLU A 57 -9.60 -12.15 18.15
CA GLU A 57 -10.47 -11.96 19.31
C GLU A 57 -10.46 -10.51 19.81
N LYS A 58 -9.35 -9.80 19.61
CA LYS A 58 -9.21 -8.37 19.90
C LYS A 58 -9.61 -7.45 18.74
N GLY A 59 -10.14 -8.00 17.64
CA GLY A 59 -10.61 -7.21 16.48
C GLY A 59 -9.49 -6.69 15.57
N ILE A 60 -8.26 -7.19 15.72
CA ILE A 60 -7.12 -6.82 14.89
C ILE A 60 -7.02 -7.83 13.73
N ASP A 61 -6.97 -7.34 12.49
CA ASP A 61 -6.93 -8.19 11.31
C ASP A 61 -5.60 -8.99 11.23
N PRO A 62 -5.64 -10.34 11.25
CA PRO A 62 -4.46 -11.19 11.15
C PRO A 62 -3.71 -11.11 9.83
N SER A 63 -4.36 -10.59 8.77
CA SER A 63 -3.84 -10.53 7.40
C SER A 63 -2.46 -9.87 7.33
N ALA A 64 -2.24 -8.81 8.12
CA ALA A 64 -0.96 -8.10 8.25
C ALA A 64 0.16 -8.93 8.89
N PHE A 65 -0.18 -10.04 9.56
CA PHE A 65 0.76 -10.87 10.33
C PHE A 65 1.06 -12.21 9.67
N TYR A 66 0.49 -12.51 8.51
CA TYR A 66 0.92 -13.67 7.74
C TYR A 66 2.30 -13.39 7.15
N LEU A 67 3.22 -14.35 7.37
CA LEU A 67 4.63 -14.35 7.00
C LEU A 67 4.94 -13.51 5.76
N ARG A 68 5.74 -12.45 5.91
CA ARG A 68 6.35 -11.68 4.80
C ARG A 68 7.12 -12.57 3.80
N GLY A 69 7.40 -13.84 4.14
CA GLY A 69 8.02 -14.84 3.27
C GLY A 69 7.12 -15.51 2.22
N THR A 70 5.79 -15.38 2.27
CA THR A 70 4.91 -15.94 1.23
C THR A 70 4.55 -14.96 0.11
N ILE A 71 5.09 -13.73 0.15
CA ILE A 71 4.98 -12.76 -0.97
C ILE A 71 6.06 -13.04 -2.04
N GLN A 72 7.06 -13.88 -1.75
CA GLN A 72 8.10 -14.30 -2.72
C GLN A 72 8.01 -15.78 -3.10
N VAL A 73 6.80 -16.34 -3.19
CA VAL A 73 6.61 -17.57 -3.98
C VAL A 73 6.30 -17.14 -5.42
N PRO A 74 7.15 -17.44 -6.42
CA PRO A 74 6.78 -17.23 -7.81
C PRO A 74 5.57 -18.12 -8.10
N ALA A 75 4.44 -17.48 -8.41
CA ALA A 75 3.17 -18.14 -8.67
C ALA A 75 3.32 -19.19 -9.77
N ARG A 76 3.38 -20.47 -9.38
CA ARG A 76 3.03 -21.57 -10.26
C ARG A 76 1.53 -21.48 -10.52
N SER A 77 1.22 -21.07 -11.74
CA SER A 77 -0.01 -21.30 -12.51
C SER A 77 -1.13 -22.02 -11.78
N SER A 78 -2.17 -21.27 -11.43
CA SER A 78 -3.53 -21.77 -11.42
C SER A 78 -4.43 -20.72 -12.06
N ASN A 79 -4.92 -21.06 -13.25
CA ASN A 79 -5.80 -20.30 -14.12
C ASN A 79 -6.99 -19.66 -13.38
N SER A 80 -7.01 -18.32 -13.32
CA SER A 80 -8.18 -17.43 -13.39
C SER A 80 -7.82 -16.03 -12.87
N SER A 81 -7.02 -15.30 -13.65
CA SER A 81 -7.08 -13.84 -13.66
C SER A 81 -7.57 -13.42 -15.04
N PRO A 82 -8.40 -12.38 -15.15
CA PRO A 82 -8.87 -11.93 -16.45
C PRO A 82 -7.64 -11.59 -17.26
N VAL A 83 -7.48 -12.26 -18.40
CA VAL A 83 -6.41 -11.99 -19.36
C VAL A 83 -6.65 -10.57 -19.85
N ILE A 84 -5.99 -9.60 -19.22
CA ILE A 84 -5.85 -8.27 -19.78
C ILE A 84 -5.00 -8.49 -21.02
N GLN A 85 -5.64 -8.43 -22.19
CA GLN A 85 -4.99 -8.67 -23.46
C GLN A 85 -3.78 -7.73 -23.56
N PRO A 86 -2.62 -8.21 -24.04
CA PRO A 86 -1.40 -7.41 -24.13
C PRO A 86 -1.62 -6.08 -24.87
N ASP A 87 -2.56 -6.08 -25.80
CA ASP A 87 -3.01 -4.94 -26.58
C ASP A 87 -3.54 -3.78 -25.71
N HIS A 88 -4.27 -4.07 -24.61
CA HIS A 88 -4.77 -3.02 -23.71
C HIS A 88 -3.65 -2.37 -22.89
N ILE A 89 -2.62 -3.14 -22.54
CA ILE A 89 -1.46 -2.61 -21.81
C ILE A 89 -0.63 -1.72 -22.73
N GLU A 90 -0.47 -2.10 -24.00
CA GLU A 90 0.19 -1.27 -24.99
C GLU A 90 -0.60 0.01 -25.30
N LEU A 91 -1.92 -0.07 -25.33
CA LEU A 91 -2.79 1.09 -25.56
C LEU A 91 -2.72 2.08 -24.38
N LEU A 92 -2.80 1.59 -23.14
CA LEU A 92 -2.59 2.41 -21.93
C LEU A 92 -1.19 3.01 -21.88
N LYS A 93 -0.15 2.26 -22.24
CA LYS A 93 1.22 2.79 -22.29
C LYS A 93 1.33 3.93 -23.30
N LYS A 94 0.72 3.80 -24.48
CA LYS A 94 0.71 4.86 -25.49
C LYS A 94 -0.07 6.09 -25.03
N GLU A 95 -1.20 5.89 -24.37
CA GLU A 95 -2.03 6.97 -23.82
C GLU A 95 -1.29 7.74 -22.72
N LEU A 96 -0.70 7.02 -21.75
CA LEU A 96 0.13 7.62 -20.70
C LEU A 96 1.35 8.36 -21.25
N LEU A 97 2.03 7.79 -22.26
CA LEU A 97 3.17 8.46 -22.89
C LEU A 97 2.74 9.76 -23.58
N LYS A 98 1.56 9.80 -24.18
CA LYS A 98 1.01 11.01 -24.79
C LYS A 98 0.69 12.07 -23.73
N GLU A 99 0.05 11.68 -22.63
CA GLU A 99 -0.26 12.60 -21.53
C GLU A 99 1.00 13.15 -20.87
N LEU A 100 2.00 12.30 -20.62
CA LEU A 100 3.28 12.74 -20.05
C LEU A 100 4.04 13.67 -20.99
N ALA A 101 4.04 13.40 -22.30
CA ALA A 101 4.65 14.29 -23.29
C ALA A 101 3.95 15.65 -23.32
N GLU A 102 2.62 15.69 -23.29
CA GLU A 102 1.85 16.93 -23.30
C GLU A 102 2.08 17.76 -22.02
N ILE A 103 2.14 17.12 -20.86
CA ILE A 103 2.43 17.79 -19.58
C ILE A 103 3.86 18.32 -19.56
N LEU A 104 4.83 17.52 -20.03
CA LEU A 104 6.22 17.93 -20.12
C LEU A 104 6.40 19.08 -21.10
N GLU A 105 5.75 19.05 -22.27
CA GLU A 105 5.83 20.12 -23.25
C GLU A 105 5.29 21.44 -22.69
N LYS A 106 4.12 21.41 -22.01
CA LYS A 106 3.56 22.60 -21.35
C LYS A 106 4.50 23.13 -20.25
N SER A 107 5.03 22.25 -19.42
CA SER A 107 5.94 22.63 -18.33
C SER A 107 7.28 23.16 -18.84
N VAL A 108 7.84 22.57 -19.89
CA VAL A 108 9.09 23.02 -20.52
C VAL A 108 8.86 24.35 -21.24
N HIS A 109 7.75 24.51 -21.97
CA HIS A 109 7.42 25.76 -22.65
C HIS A 109 7.24 26.91 -21.64
N GLU A 110 6.54 26.65 -20.52
CA GLU A 110 6.40 27.62 -19.43
C GLU A 110 7.75 27.96 -18.78
N ALA A 111 8.60 26.96 -18.51
CA ALA A 111 9.92 27.18 -17.93
C ALA A 111 10.86 27.95 -18.87
N VAL A 112 10.83 27.66 -20.17
CA VAL A 112 11.63 28.36 -21.19
C VAL A 112 11.12 29.79 -21.37
N LEU A 113 9.81 30.02 -21.42
CA LEU A 113 9.25 31.37 -21.47
C LEU A 113 9.61 32.17 -20.22
N SER A 114 9.47 31.59 -19.04
CA SER A 114 9.85 32.23 -17.77
C SER A 114 11.35 32.55 -17.73
N ALA A 115 12.21 31.65 -18.17
CA ALA A 115 13.65 31.88 -18.23
C ALA A 115 14.01 32.96 -19.27
N PHE A 116 13.31 33.01 -20.40
CA PHE A 116 13.50 34.02 -21.42
C PHE A 116 13.02 35.40 -20.97
N GLU A 117 11.90 35.46 -20.25
CA GLU A 117 11.40 36.70 -19.63
C GLU A 117 12.36 37.22 -18.56
N GLU A 118 12.90 36.34 -17.73
CA GLU A 118 13.91 36.67 -16.73
C GLU A 118 15.22 37.18 -17.38
N LEU A 119 15.65 36.55 -18.47
CA LEU A 119 16.80 37.01 -19.27
C LEU A 119 16.54 38.34 -19.99
N SER A 120 15.31 38.56 -20.47
CA SER A 120 14.90 39.82 -21.11
C SER A 120 14.87 40.97 -20.10
N LEU A 121 14.35 40.72 -18.89
CA LEU A 121 14.37 41.67 -17.78
C LEU A 121 15.81 41.94 -17.29
N ALA A 122 16.66 40.92 -17.21
CA ALA A 122 18.07 41.06 -16.87
C ALA A 122 18.85 41.86 -17.93
N SER A 123 18.60 41.61 -19.22
CA SER A 123 19.18 42.34 -20.35
C SER A 123 18.74 43.80 -20.39
N SER A 124 17.45 44.06 -20.12
CA SER A 124 16.90 45.42 -20.03
C SER A 124 17.44 46.20 -18.83
N ALA A 125 17.74 45.52 -17.71
CA ALA A 125 18.38 46.11 -16.54
C ALA A 125 19.85 46.49 -16.82
N THR A 126 20.55 45.77 -17.70
CA THR A 126 21.94 46.09 -18.06
C THR A 126 22.10 47.31 -18.99
N LEU A 127 21.08 47.70 -19.75
CA LEU A 127 21.12 48.86 -20.65
C LEU A 127 20.89 50.23 -19.96
N ARG A 128 20.52 50.25 -18.68
CA ARG A 128 20.43 51.50 -17.89
C ARG A 128 21.70 51.84 -17.11
N ARG A 129 22.80 51.09 -17.27
CA ARG A 129 24.05 51.32 -16.54
C ARG A 129 25.26 51.45 -17.46
N SER A 130 25.28 52.49 -18.29
CA SER A 130 26.47 52.89 -19.04
C SER A 130 27.38 53.83 -18.23
N SER A 131 28.42 53.23 -17.62
CA SER A 131 29.82 53.71 -17.40
C SER A 131 30.15 54.94 -16.50
N PRO A 132 31.39 55.06 -15.95
CA PRO A 132 32.64 54.39 -16.36
C PRO A 132 33.52 53.74 -15.25
N MET A 133 34.41 52.85 -15.72
CA MET A 133 35.72 52.42 -15.20
C MET A 133 36.01 52.42 -13.68
N ARG A 134 36.31 51.24 -13.15
CA ARG A 134 37.56 50.98 -12.39
C ARG A 134 37.95 49.49 -12.50
N THR A 135 39.23 49.25 -12.76
CA THR A 135 39.87 47.95 -13.05
C THR A 135 40.22 47.18 -11.75
N PRO A 136 40.93 46.03 -11.77
CA PRO A 136 40.39 44.74 -11.34
C PRO A 136 41.06 44.21 -10.05
N GLN A 137 40.30 43.52 -9.17
CA GLN A 137 40.89 42.72 -8.10
C GLN A 137 40.06 41.43 -7.96
N LEU A 138 40.68 40.31 -8.35
CA LEU A 138 40.34 38.99 -7.83
C LEU A 138 40.37 39.03 -6.30
N ASN A 139 39.40 38.39 -5.63
CA ASN A 139 39.62 37.46 -4.51
C ASN A 139 38.28 36.95 -3.93
N SER A 140 38.28 35.65 -3.62
CA SER A 140 37.35 34.87 -2.77
C SER A 140 35.96 34.51 -3.29
N GLU A 141 35.92 33.33 -3.93
CA GLU A 141 34.93 32.25 -3.78
C GLU A 141 33.71 32.51 -2.87
N GLU A 142 32.56 32.85 -3.46
CA GLU A 142 31.26 32.48 -2.88
C GLU A 142 30.30 31.96 -3.98
N PRO A 143 30.39 30.67 -4.34
CA PRO A 143 29.36 30.02 -5.15
C PRO A 143 28.73 28.88 -4.34
N ASP A 144 27.88 29.17 -3.35
CA ASP A 144 27.20 28.07 -2.63
C ASP A 144 25.96 28.47 -1.82
N ILE A 145 25.86 29.70 -1.32
CA ILE A 145 24.77 30.12 -0.42
C ILE A 145 23.39 30.09 -1.11
N THR A 146 23.32 30.43 -2.40
CA THR A 146 22.08 30.41 -3.17
C THR A 146 21.59 28.99 -3.46
N ILE A 147 22.52 28.05 -3.66
CA ILE A 147 22.22 26.63 -3.92
C ILE A 147 21.71 25.98 -2.63
N TYR A 148 22.37 26.21 -1.50
CA TYR A 148 21.90 25.69 -0.20
C TYR A 148 20.56 26.28 0.21
N ARG A 149 20.30 27.57 -0.07
CA ARG A 149 18.98 28.18 0.19
C ARG A 149 17.88 27.52 -0.66
N ARG A 150 18.15 27.30 -1.95
CA ARG A 150 17.20 26.63 -2.85
C ARG A 150 16.98 25.16 -2.47
N LEU A 151 18.00 24.47 -1.97
CA LEU A 151 17.90 23.11 -1.48
C LEU A 151 17.08 23.04 -0.18
N ALA A 152 17.26 23.99 0.73
CA ALA A 152 16.46 24.10 1.95
C ALA A 152 14.97 24.34 1.63
N GLU A 153 14.66 25.28 0.73
CA GLU A 153 13.27 25.52 0.28
C GLU A 153 12.66 24.27 -0.39
N ASN A 154 13.45 23.53 -1.18
CA ASN A 154 12.99 22.29 -1.79
C ASN A 154 12.73 21.20 -0.76
N LEU A 155 13.58 21.08 0.28
CA LEU A 155 13.36 20.14 1.38
C LEU A 155 12.10 20.48 2.17
N GLU A 156 11.85 21.76 2.47
CA GLU A 156 10.62 22.19 3.14
C GLU A 156 9.38 21.89 2.31
N ARG A 157 9.41 22.17 0.99
CA ARG A 157 8.32 21.81 0.08
C ARG A 157 8.07 20.31 0.03
N LEU A 158 9.14 19.51 0.01
CA LEU A 158 9.03 18.05 -0.01
C LEU A 158 8.41 17.55 1.30
N ASN A 159 8.87 18.08 2.44
CA ASN A 159 8.35 17.70 3.76
C ASN A 159 6.86 18.05 3.90
N TYR A 160 6.46 19.25 3.46
CA TYR A 160 5.06 19.66 3.40
C TYR A 160 4.22 18.74 2.50
N ASN A 161 4.76 18.34 1.36
CA ASN A 161 4.07 17.41 0.46
C ASN A 161 3.92 16.01 1.08
N ILE A 162 4.93 15.51 1.81
CA ILE A 162 4.85 14.24 2.54
C ILE A 162 3.77 14.31 3.62
N GLU A 163 3.74 15.39 4.41
CA GLU A 163 2.74 15.57 5.47
C GLU A 163 1.32 15.64 4.89
N LYS A 164 1.14 16.41 3.81
CA LYS A 164 -0.15 16.49 3.10
C LYS A 164 -0.58 15.15 2.51
N LEU A 165 0.35 14.37 1.97
CA LEU A 165 0.07 13.01 1.48
C LEU A 165 -0.28 12.06 2.63
N SER A 166 0.41 12.15 3.78
CA SER A 166 0.12 11.35 4.98
C SER A 166 -1.32 11.60 5.43
N ILE A 167 -1.72 12.87 5.58
CA ILE A 167 -3.08 13.26 5.96
C ILE A 167 -4.10 12.71 4.95
N LYS A 168 -3.79 12.79 3.65
CA LYS A 168 -4.70 12.30 2.60
C LYS A 168 -4.82 10.77 2.61
N LEU A 169 -3.74 10.05 2.90
CA LEU A 169 -3.75 8.59 3.06
C LEU A 169 -4.53 8.15 4.30
N GLU A 170 -4.40 8.86 5.42
CA GLU A 170 -5.19 8.62 6.63
C GLU A 170 -6.69 8.79 6.36
N ASN A 171 -7.07 9.86 5.64
CA ASN A 171 -8.46 10.10 5.25
C ASN A 171 -9.03 9.04 4.30
N LEU A 172 -8.20 8.50 3.39
CA LEU A 172 -8.61 7.41 2.49
C LEU A 172 -8.77 6.07 3.24
N ASN A 173 -7.94 5.79 4.25
CA ASN A 173 -8.07 4.59 5.07
C ASN A 173 -9.26 4.64 6.02
N GLY A 174 -9.68 5.82 6.48
CA GLY A 174 -10.83 5.98 7.40
C GLY A 174 -12.21 5.92 6.74
N GLY A 175 -12.34 6.24 5.44
CA GLY A 175 -13.63 6.53 4.80
C GLY A 175 -14.36 5.37 4.11
N GLN A 176 -13.68 4.29 3.71
CA GLN A 176 -14.31 3.25 2.87
C GLN A 176 -14.69 1.95 3.58
N LEU A 177 -14.17 1.68 4.78
CA LEU A 177 -14.43 0.42 5.49
C LEU A 177 -15.69 0.45 6.36
N THR A 178 -16.18 1.62 6.75
CA THR A 178 -17.29 1.76 7.71
C THR A 178 -18.68 1.70 7.07
N GLN A 179 -18.83 2.03 5.78
CA GLN A 179 -20.15 1.97 5.13
C GLN A 179 -20.56 0.57 4.66
N LYS A 180 -19.62 -0.39 4.59
CA LYS A 180 -19.87 -1.73 4.05
C LYS A 180 -20.33 -2.77 5.07
N ILE A 181 -20.38 -2.46 6.36
CA ILE A 181 -20.69 -3.43 7.43
C ILE A 181 -22.19 -3.42 7.80
N SER A 182 -22.94 -2.40 7.39
CA SER A 182 -24.32 -2.16 7.82
C SER A 182 -25.37 -3.12 7.27
N TYR A 183 -25.06 -3.98 6.29
CA TYR A 183 -26.04 -4.81 5.59
C TYR A 183 -25.96 -6.33 5.87
N LEU A 184 -25.19 -6.77 6.86
CA LEU A 184 -25.00 -8.21 7.16
C LEU A 184 -25.60 -8.69 8.49
N GLN A 185 -26.49 -7.91 9.12
CA GLN A 185 -27.24 -8.35 10.29
C GLN A 185 -28.73 -8.56 9.93
N TYR A 186 -29.29 -9.68 10.41
CA TYR A 186 -30.64 -10.25 10.18
C TYR A 186 -30.76 -11.01 8.84
N SER A 187 -31.04 -12.31 8.75
CA SER A 187 -31.93 -13.16 9.57
C SER A 187 -31.52 -14.64 9.52
N THR A 188 -31.39 -15.25 10.69
CA THR A 188 -31.57 -16.70 10.91
C THR A 188 -33.06 -16.98 11.04
N GLY A 189 -33.64 -17.73 10.09
CA GLY A 189 -35.05 -18.11 10.11
C GLY A 189 -35.36 -19.21 9.10
N ASP A 190 -35.68 -20.38 9.64
CA ASP A 190 -36.13 -21.62 9.04
C ASP A 190 -37.34 -21.45 8.07
N ASN A 191 -37.24 -21.99 6.85
CA ASN A 191 -38.16 -23.02 6.31
C ASN A 191 -38.00 -23.25 4.80
N ASN A 192 -37.94 -24.53 4.48
CA ASN A 192 -38.11 -25.21 3.20
C ASN A 192 -39.03 -24.47 2.19
N HIS A 193 -38.51 -23.96 1.07
CA HIS A 193 -39.17 -23.83 -0.26
C HIS A 193 -38.12 -23.53 -1.35
N GLY A 194 -38.11 -24.32 -2.42
CA GLY A 194 -37.13 -24.27 -3.50
C GLY A 194 -37.39 -23.17 -4.52
N ASN A 195 -37.04 -21.93 -4.19
CA ASN A 195 -37.11 -20.81 -5.13
C ASN A 195 -35.72 -20.20 -5.33
N ASN A 196 -35.16 -20.39 -6.53
CA ASN A 196 -33.89 -19.81 -6.99
C ASN A 196 -33.90 -18.27 -7.11
N GLU A 197 -34.98 -17.60 -6.72
CA GLU A 197 -35.14 -16.14 -6.84
C GLU A 197 -34.71 -15.35 -5.58
N MET A 198 -34.40 -16.03 -4.47
CA MET A 198 -34.10 -15.37 -3.19
C MET A 198 -32.60 -15.32 -2.85
N LEU A 199 -31.74 -15.79 -3.75
CA LEU A 199 -30.30 -15.71 -3.60
C LEU A 199 -29.76 -14.42 -4.24
N PRO A 200 -28.90 -13.65 -3.56
CA PRO A 200 -28.27 -12.46 -4.13
C PRO A 200 -27.60 -12.73 -5.48
N SER A 201 -27.67 -11.77 -6.41
CA SER A 201 -27.25 -11.93 -7.82
C SER A 201 -25.80 -12.40 -8.00
N PHE A 202 -24.91 -12.10 -7.06
CA PHE A 202 -23.51 -12.55 -7.08
C PHE A 202 -23.32 -14.04 -6.72
N VAL A 203 -24.35 -14.69 -6.19
CA VAL A 203 -24.32 -16.09 -5.74
C VAL A 203 -25.02 -17.02 -6.73
N GLN A 204 -25.92 -16.48 -7.56
CA GLN A 204 -26.77 -17.26 -8.47
C GLN A 204 -25.97 -18.06 -9.51
N ASN A 205 -24.82 -17.55 -9.96
CA ASN A 205 -23.97 -18.22 -10.95
C ASN A 205 -22.78 -18.96 -10.32
N ASN A 206 -22.84 -19.28 -9.02
CA ASN A 206 -21.77 -19.99 -8.35
C ASN A 206 -21.91 -21.52 -8.57
N PRO A 207 -21.01 -22.16 -9.33
CA PRO A 207 -21.10 -23.59 -9.67
C PRO A 207 -21.00 -24.52 -8.44
N TRP A 208 -20.55 -23.99 -7.30
CA TRP A 208 -20.44 -24.76 -6.05
C TRP A 208 -21.76 -24.89 -5.29
N ILE A 209 -22.76 -24.07 -5.59
CA ILE A 209 -24.07 -24.17 -4.92
C ILE A 209 -24.75 -25.50 -5.24
N GLU A 210 -24.71 -25.95 -6.49
CA GLU A 210 -25.30 -27.23 -6.87
C GLU A 210 -24.62 -28.41 -6.17
N VAL A 211 -23.30 -28.33 -6.01
CA VAL A 211 -22.49 -29.35 -5.33
C VAL A 211 -22.86 -29.40 -3.84
N LEU A 212 -23.04 -28.24 -3.21
CA LEU A 212 -23.43 -28.14 -1.81
C LEU A 212 -24.87 -28.63 -1.58
N GLN A 213 -25.82 -28.28 -2.45
CA GLN A 213 -27.22 -28.75 -2.36
C GLN A 213 -27.35 -30.26 -2.58
N LYS A 214 -26.53 -30.86 -3.45
CA LYS A 214 -26.50 -32.32 -3.64
C LYS A 214 -25.94 -33.05 -2.43
N LYS A 215 -24.92 -32.47 -1.78
CA LYS A 215 -24.30 -33.05 -0.58
C LYS A 215 -25.23 -33.04 0.63
N THR A 216 -26.07 -32.02 0.79
CA THR A 216 -27.06 -32.01 1.88
C THR A 216 -28.19 -33.01 1.65
N LYS A 217 -28.64 -33.19 0.40
CA LYS A 217 -29.67 -34.18 0.04
C LYS A 217 -29.20 -35.63 0.18
N SER A 218 -27.93 -35.93 -0.10
CA SER A 218 -27.41 -37.30 0.09
C SER A 218 -27.29 -37.67 1.56
N THR A 219 -27.01 -36.71 2.45
CA THR A 219 -26.93 -36.95 3.90
C THR A 219 -28.28 -37.07 4.57
N SER A 220 -29.36 -36.52 4.00
CA SER A 220 -30.72 -36.65 4.54
C SER A 220 -31.48 -37.87 4.04
N SER A 221 -30.99 -38.57 3.01
CA SER A 221 -31.58 -39.84 2.52
C SER A 221 -31.06 -41.09 3.24
N LEU A 222 -30.15 -40.92 4.21
CA LEU A 222 -29.50 -42.00 4.96
C LEU A 222 -29.85 -41.96 6.47
N ARG A 223 -30.95 -41.30 6.82
CA ARG A 223 -31.55 -41.33 8.15
C ARG A 223 -32.99 -41.78 8.09
#